data_AF-A0A0Q6X655-F1
#
_entry.id   AF-A0A0Q6X655-F1
#
_cell.length_a   1.000
_cell.length_b   1.000
_cell.length_c   1.000
_cell.angle_alpha   90.00
_cell.angle_beta   90.00
_cell.angle_gamma   90.00
#
_symmetry.space_group_name_H-M   'P 1'
#
loop_
_entity.id
_entity.type
_entity.pdbx_description
1 polymer ?
#
loop_
_entity_poly.entity_id
_entity_poly.type
_entity_poly.pdbx_seq_one_letter_code
_entity_poly.pdbx_strand_id
1 'polypeptide(L)' 'MDVCAQALLIAEKMVNDGRLKAAVDSRYAGWDAPAGQDILSGRRSLTELADQVLAANTDVAPVSGRQEVFENLVNRFCG' A
#
# COMPACT_ATOMS: atom_id res chain seq x y z
N MET A 1 -33.60 -1.27 -4.22
CA MET A 1 -32.40 -2.12 -4.36
C MET A 1 -31.37 -1.52 -5.34
N ASP A 2 -31.66 -0.39 -5.99
CA ASP A 2 -30.86 0.11 -7.11
C ASP A 2 -29.49 0.68 -6.72
N VAL A 3 -29.38 1.31 -5.55
CA VAL A 3 -28.10 1.85 -5.04
C VAL A 3 -27.05 0.74 -4.90
N CYS A 4 -27.40 -0.41 -4.33
CA CYS A 4 -26.47 -1.53 -4.20
C CYS A 4 -26.10 -2.14 -5.55
N ALA A 5 -27.05 -2.23 -6.48
CA ALA A 5 -26.79 -2.73 -7.83
C ALA A 5 -25.81 -1.81 -8.58
N GLN A 6 -26.00 -0.49 -8.49
CA GLN A 6 -25.09 0.49 -9.09
C GLN A 6 -23.71 0.44 -8.43
N ALA A 7 -23.65 0.39 -7.10
CA ALA A 7 -22.39 0.31 -6.36
C ALA A 7 -21.59 -0.96 -6.72
N LEU A 8 -22.27 -2.10 -6.94
CA LEU A 8 -21.62 -3.34 -7.37
C LEU A 8 -20.95 -3.19 -8.74
N LEU A 9 -21.64 -2.59 -9.72
CA LEU A 9 -21.07 -2.35 -11.05
C LEU A 9 -19.90 -1.37 -11.02
N ILE A 10 -19.97 -0.34 -10.18
CA ILE A 10 -18.88 0.63 -9.98
C ILE A 10 -17.67 -0.06 -9.33
N ALA A 11 -17.89 -0.88 -8.29
CA ALA A 11 -16.84 -1.64 -7.62
C ALA A 11 -16.14 -2.62 -8.58
N GLU A 12 -16.91 -3.33 -9.42
CA GLU A 12 -16.37 -4.24 -10.43
C GLU A 12 -15.46 -3.50 -11.43
N LYS A 13 -15.88 -2.33 -11.93
CA LYS A 13 -15.03 -1.47 -12.77
C LYS A 13 -13.74 -1.04 -12.07
N MET A 14 -13.82 -0.62 -10.80
CA MET A 14 -12.63 -0.21 -10.03
C MET A 14 -11.64 -1.37 -9.81
N VAL A 15 -12.15 -2.57 -9.52
CA VAL A 15 -11.31 -3.76 -9.35
C VAL A 15 -10.63 -4.14 -10.67
N ASN A 16 -11.37 -4.12 -11.78
CA ASN A 16 -10.83 -4.42 -13.10
C ASN A 16 -9.83 -3.35 -13.61
N ASP A 17 -10.03 -2.08 -13.26
CA ASP A 17 -9.07 -1.00 -13.54
C ASP A 17 -7.78 -1.14 -12.73
N GLY A 18 -7.87 -1.63 -11.48
CA GLY A 18 -6.71 -2.05 -10.69
C GLY A 18 -5.83 -0.93 -10.14
N ARG A 19 -6.08 0.35 -10.42
CA ARG A 19 -5.22 1.47 -9.95
C ARG A 19 -5.17 1.60 -8.43
N LEU A 20 -6.26 1.27 -7.74
CA LEU A 20 -6.28 1.23 -6.27
C LEU A 20 -5.41 0.08 -5.72
N LYS A 21 -5.47 -1.10 -6.34
CA LYS A 21 -4.61 -2.24 -5.99
C LYS A 21 -3.13 -1.92 -6.25
N ALA A 22 -2.81 -1.35 -7.41
CA ALA A 22 -1.46 -0.94 -7.76
C ALA A 22 -0.89 0.10 -6.79
N ALA A 23 -1.73 1.02 -6.27
CA ALA A 23 -1.31 1.98 -5.26
C ALA A 23 -0.94 1.30 -3.92
N VAL A 24 -1.73 0.33 -3.48
CA VAL A 24 -1.43 -0.46 -2.27
C VAL A 24 -0.15 -1.26 -2.46
N ASP A 25 0.00 -1.94 -3.60
CA ASP A 25 1.19 -2.73 -3.92
C ASP A 25 2.45 -1.86 -3.94
N SER A 26 2.38 -0.70 -4.61
CA SER A 26 3.50 0.24 -4.65
C SER A 26 3.87 0.77 -3.27
N ARG A 27 2.89 1.03 -2.40
CA ARG A 27 3.14 1.51 -1.03
C ARG A 27 3.86 0.46 -0.17
N TYR A 28 3.55 -0.82 -0.37
CA TYR A 28 4.09 -1.91 0.45
C TYR A 28 5.17 -2.75 -0.23
N ALA A 29 5.62 -2.37 -1.44
CA ALA A 29 6.63 -3.10 -2.21
C ALA A 29 7.94 -3.37 -1.46
N GLY A 30 8.29 -2.56 -0.46
CA GLY A 30 9.47 -2.80 0.39
C GLY A 30 9.39 -4.10 1.20
N TRP A 31 8.19 -4.61 1.46
CA TRP A 31 7.98 -5.89 2.16
C TRP A 31 8.21 -7.09 1.26
N ASP A 32 8.02 -6.95 -0.05
CA ASP A 32 8.32 -8.00 -1.03
C ASP A 32 9.83 -8.10 -1.36
N ALA A 33 10.61 -7.10 -0.98
CA ALA A 33 12.06 -7.12 -1.13
C ALA A 33 12.72 -8.12 -0.16
N PRO A 34 13.92 -8.65 -0.48
CA PRO A 34 14.60 -9.65 0.35
C PRO A 34 14.71 -9.26 1.84
N ALA A 35 15.06 -8.01 2.14
CA ALA A 35 15.16 -7.53 3.52
C ALA A 35 13.81 -7.54 4.26
N GLY A 36 12.72 -7.13 3.58
CA GLY A 36 11.37 -7.20 4.12
C GLY A 36 10.93 -8.65 4.37
N GLN A 37 11.24 -9.55 3.44
CA GLN A 37 10.94 -10.98 3.58
C GLN A 37 11.76 -11.64 4.70
N ASP A 38 13.02 -11.26 4.91
CA ASP A 38 13.83 -11.74 6.03
C ASP A 38 13.25 -11.33 7.38
N ILE A 39 12.71 -10.11 7.47
CA ILE A 39 12.01 -9.64 8.67
C ILE A 39 10.71 -10.44 8.87
N LEU A 40 9.86 -10.53 7.84
CA LEU A 40 8.56 -11.22 7.91
C LEU A 40 8.69 -12.72 8.23
N SER A 41 9.74 -13.36 7.74
CA SER A 41 10.02 -14.78 8.02
C SER A 41 10.74 -15.03 9.34
N GLY A 42 11.02 -13.99 10.12
CA GLY A 42 11.71 -14.11 11.41
C GLY A 42 13.19 -14.46 11.30
N ARG A 43 13.80 -14.31 10.11
CA ARG A 43 15.25 -14.50 9.89
C ARG A 43 16.09 -13.35 10.44
N ARG A 44 15.46 -12.27 10.89
CA ARG A 44 16.09 -11.12 11.56
C ARG A 44 15.54 -10.99 12.97
N SER A 45 16.44 -10.96 13.94
CA SER A 45 16.11 -10.66 15.33
C SER A 45 15.91 -9.15 15.55
N LEU A 46 15.22 -8.78 16.64
CA LEU A 46 15.06 -7.38 17.02
C LEU A 46 16.41 -6.69 17.31
N THR A 47 17.39 -7.42 17.87
CA THR A 47 18.74 -6.90 18.13
C THR A 47 19.45 -6.52 16.84
N GLU A 48 19.45 -7.41 15.84
CA GLU A 48 20.09 -7.14 14.55
C GLU A 48 19.45 -5.96 13.80
N LEU A 49 18.14 -5.77 13.95
CA LEU A 49 17.43 -4.64 13.36
C LEU A 49 17.76 -3.32 14.08
N ALA A 50 17.82 -3.34 15.41
CA ALA A 50 18.21 -2.18 16.20
C ALA A 50 19.64 -1.73 15.88
N ASP A 51 20.59 -2.67 15.85
CA ASP A 51 21.99 -2.38 15.51
C ASP A 51 22.11 -1.81 14.10
N GLN A 52 21.36 -2.35 13.13
CA GLN A 52 21.35 -1.84 11.75
C GLN A 52 20.88 -0.38 11.68
N VAL A 53 19.78 -0.04 12.36
CA VAL A 53 19.24 1.34 12.33
C VAL A 53 20.18 2.31 13.03
N LEU A 54 20.75 1.92 14.17
CA LEU A 54 21.73 2.73 14.91
C LEU A 54 23.01 2.96 14.10
N ALA A 55 23.50 1.95 13.39
CA ALA A 55 24.68 2.07 12.54
C ALA A 55 24.42 2.93 11.29
N ALA A 56 23.22 2.82 10.68
CA ALA A 56 22.84 3.64 9.53
C ALA A 56 22.62 5.11 9.91
N ASN A 57 22.15 5.37 11.15
CA ASN A 57 21.96 6.70 11.73
C ASN A 57 21.34 7.73 10.77
N THR A 58 20.30 7.31 10.06
CA THR A 58 19.63 8.10 9.02
C THR A 58 18.11 8.02 9.21
N ASP A 59 17.44 9.17 9.17
CA ASP A 59 15.98 9.23 9.19
C ASP A 59 15.40 8.85 7.82
N VAL A 60 14.47 7.90 7.82
CA VAL A 60 13.72 7.54 6.61
C VAL A 60 12.51 8.46 6.48
N ALA A 61 12.47 9.23 5.40
CA ALA A 61 11.34 10.12 5.13
C ALA A 61 10.05 9.31 4.85
N PRO A 62 8.92 9.66 5.48
CA PRO A 62 7.65 9.00 5.20
C PRO A 62 7.16 9.33 3.80
N VAL A 63 6.50 8.37 3.16
CA VAL A 63 5.86 8.56 1.85
C VAL A 63 4.39 8.98 1.99
N SER A 64 3.96 9.94 1.16
CA SER A 64 2.58 10.45 1.15
C SER A 64 1.56 9.32 0.93
N GLY A 65 0.44 9.38 1.67
CA GLY A 65 -0.68 8.46 1.51
C GLY A 65 -1.57 8.74 0.28
N ARG A 66 -1.41 9.91 -0.36
CA ARG A 66 -2.16 10.32 -1.55
C ARG A 66 -3.69 10.21 -1.42
N GLN A 67 -4.23 10.38 -0.22
CA GLN A 67 -5.65 10.21 0.09
C GLN A 67 -6.56 11.00 -0.86
N GLU A 68 -6.33 12.31 -1.00
CA GLU A 68 -7.13 13.18 -1.88
C GLU A 68 -7.11 12.72 -3.35
N VAL A 69 -6.00 12.16 -3.81
CA VAL A 69 -5.89 11.63 -5.18
C VAL A 69 -6.76 10.40 -5.34
N PHE A 70 -6.80 9.51 -4.33
CA PHE A 70 -7.59 8.29 -4.38
C PHE A 70 -9.09 8.55 -4.17
N GLU A 71 -9.46 9.51 -3.33
CA GLU A 71 -10.85 9.99 -3.23
C GLU A 71 -11.33 10.55 -4.58
N ASN A 72 -10.52 11.40 -5.22
CA ASN A 72 -10.83 11.90 -6.56
C ASN A 72 -10.88 10.79 -7.62
N LEU A 73 -10.07 9.74 -7.49
CA LEU A 73 -10.12 8.59 -8.38
C LEU A 73 -11.46 7.85 -8.24
N VAL A 74 -11.88 7.54 -7.02
CA VAL A 74 -13.17 6.88 -6.74
C VAL A 74 -14.33 7.71 -7.30
N ASN A 75 -14.31 9.03 -7.09
CA ASN A 75 -15.36 9.93 -7.61
C ASN A 75 -15.51 9.86 -9.14
N ARG A 76 -14.45 9.59 -9.90
CA ARG A 76 -14.51 9.44 -11.37
C ARG A 76 -15.22 8.16 -11.83
N PHE A 77 -15.36 7.16 -10.96
CA PHE A 77 -16.16 5.96 -11.26
C PHE A 77 -17.63 6.13 -10.87
N CYS A 78 -17.91 7.05 -9.95
CA CYS A 78 -19.25 7.29 -9.41
C CYS A 78 -20.05 8.36 -10.19
N GLY A 79 -19.35 9.29 -10.85
CA GLY A 79 -19.94 10.28 -11.75
C GLY A 79 -20.13 9.74 -13.16
#